data_AF-A0A933ZBT8-F1
#
_entry.id   AF-A0A933ZBT8-F1
#
_cell.length_a   1.000
_cell.length_b   1.000
_cell.length_c   1.000
_cell.angle_alpha   90.00
_cell.angle_beta   90.00
_cell.angle_gamma   90.00
#
_symmetry.space_group_name_H-M   'P 1'
#
loop_
_entity.id
_entity.type
_entity.pdbx_description
1 polymer ?
#
loop_
_entity_poly.entity_id
_entity_poly.type
_entity_poly.pdbx_seq_one_letter_code
_entity_poly.pdbx_strand_id
1 'polypeptide(L)'
;MRPSRPPCCPLLALAGCALVASACGSASDPATDVSTDASTDASSSDAPALDAVAPVSPNALVLQFKGMINTVEEVSDVSHTTFALSKVIAYLGTEVLSLDEDPYAFAYRYPDNYPVPEYRGREVLVIDALRKQDGSMADYRADMAQVIVPLETLRSKPRTFEVRLGPGDGVTVSIRKLTGFYRADKVTLAKDCYRAVTDPGTAASAIVIDATGNQEFTPGESLFAQGNLALLADPDGLAKALSGKLEEHDGLWCSCRLNDNAISCAQWEEEVAKDVSSLSCGLPDGYKTPISDSHAIFTFKGVINDLAAAPQYGSGVFDVKVEGQPCGLEYSSYAARATVESGPWAGKPYLAITSLGGVETIAKGRYRFKYASTSVLEDTLAALKNGQKHQGFFDAQHPFYFALYDAWQADIGADQLIKLCPQAVGDLSVTTSSIYVCHENNESFAVGENLELAGNIELTADPTQTGASGPDGGCACYKNNAALDCALFPEM
;
A
#
# COMPACT_ATOMS: atom_id res chain seq x y z
N MET A 1 22.09 -9.94 24.66
CA MET A 1 21.78 -9.86 23.22
C MET A 1 20.67 -10.87 22.92
N ARG A 2 19.53 -10.42 22.40
CA ARG A 2 18.50 -11.25 21.75
C ARG A 2 18.38 -10.72 20.31
N PRO A 3 18.11 -11.57 19.30
CA PRO A 3 17.86 -11.07 17.95
C PRO A 3 16.59 -10.22 17.94
N SER A 4 16.67 -9.03 17.34
CA SER A 4 15.51 -8.23 16.98
C SER A 4 14.67 -9.00 15.95
N ARG A 5 13.35 -9.05 16.15
CA ARG A 5 12.44 -9.47 15.08
C ARG A 5 12.42 -8.37 14.00
N PRO A 6 12.32 -8.71 12.71
CA PRO A 6 12.00 -7.72 11.69
C PRO A 6 10.57 -7.18 11.92
N PRO A 7 10.24 -5.97 11.43
CA PRO A 7 8.88 -5.48 11.40
C PRO A 7 7.98 -6.38 10.54
N CYS A 8 6.67 -6.31 10.75
CA CYS A 8 5.70 -7.25 10.22
C CYS A 8 5.58 -7.21 8.68
N CYS A 9 6.22 -8.17 8.00
CA CYS A 9 5.93 -8.49 6.61
C CYS A 9 5.70 -10.01 6.42
N PRO A 10 4.48 -10.52 6.67
CA PRO A 10 4.10 -11.92 6.41
C PRO A 10 2.93 -12.06 5.41
N LEU A 11 2.59 -11.01 4.67
CA LEU A 11 1.63 -11.07 3.56
C LEU A 11 2.42 -11.21 2.26
N LEU A 12 2.78 -12.45 1.88
CA LEU A 12 3.17 -12.93 0.54
C LEU A 12 3.85 -14.32 0.62
N ALA A 13 3.07 -15.36 0.82
CA ALA A 13 3.49 -16.74 0.62
C ALA A 13 2.28 -17.61 0.21
N LEU A 14 2.46 -18.41 -0.85
CA LEU A 14 1.63 -19.56 -1.26
C LEU A 14 0.12 -19.31 -1.46
N ALA A 15 -0.29 -19.28 -2.72
CA ALA A 15 -1.66 -19.56 -3.14
C ALA A 15 -1.62 -20.37 -4.45
N GLY A 16 -1.47 -21.69 -4.34
CA GLY A 16 -1.34 -22.60 -5.48
C GLY A 16 -1.90 -23.99 -5.17
N CYS A 17 -2.58 -24.57 -6.16
CA CYS A 17 -3.32 -25.84 -6.16
C CYS A 17 -4.70 -25.90 -5.47
N ALA A 18 -5.70 -26.20 -6.33
CA ALA A 18 -6.67 -27.31 -6.21
C ALA A 18 -8.09 -27.06 -5.66
N LEU A 19 -9.10 -27.06 -6.54
CA LEU A 19 -10.52 -26.94 -6.19
C LEU A 19 -11.20 -28.31 -5.90
N VAL A 20 -12.44 -28.24 -5.40
CA VAL A 20 -13.53 -29.26 -5.42
C VAL A 20 -13.69 -30.18 -4.19
N ALA A 21 -14.34 -29.60 -3.18
CA ALA A 21 -15.38 -30.12 -2.26
C ALA A 21 -15.79 -31.63 -2.21
N SER A 22 -16.06 -32.10 -0.98
CA SER A 22 -17.17 -33.03 -0.66
C SER A 22 -17.67 -32.78 0.78
N ALA A 23 -18.98 -32.91 1.04
CA ALA A 23 -19.67 -32.32 2.20
C ALA A 23 -19.94 -33.26 3.39
N CYS A 24 -20.23 -32.67 4.57
CA CYS A 24 -21.35 -32.96 5.50
C CYS A 24 -21.00 -32.84 7.01
N GLY A 25 -21.81 -32.10 7.80
CA GLY A 25 -21.91 -32.27 9.26
C GLY A 25 -22.26 -31.00 10.07
N SER A 26 -23.52 -30.80 10.44
CA SER A 26 -24.03 -29.59 11.14
C SER A 26 -24.15 -29.74 12.67
N ALA A 27 -23.94 -28.64 13.43
CA ALA A 27 -24.60 -28.36 14.74
C ALA A 27 -24.33 -26.94 15.33
N SER A 28 -25.35 -26.07 15.27
CA SER A 28 -25.81 -25.08 16.30
C SER A 28 -24.84 -24.33 17.26
N ASP A 29 -24.84 -22.99 17.17
CA ASP A 29 -25.38 -21.99 18.15
C ASP A 29 -25.14 -22.10 19.69
N PRO A 30 -25.18 -20.97 20.44
CA PRO A 30 -24.85 -19.57 20.06
C PRO A 30 -24.14 -18.72 21.16
N ALA A 31 -23.73 -17.51 20.76
CA ALA A 31 -23.66 -16.24 21.53
C ALA A 31 -22.96 -16.12 22.92
N THR A 32 -22.18 -15.05 23.10
CA THR A 32 -22.44 -14.13 24.22
C THR A 32 -22.01 -12.69 23.91
N ASP A 33 -22.94 -11.77 24.16
CA ASP A 33 -22.83 -10.32 24.09
C ASP A 33 -22.03 -9.74 25.28
N VAL A 34 -21.16 -8.74 25.03
CA VAL A 34 -20.60 -7.85 26.05
C VAL A 34 -20.38 -6.46 25.43
N SER A 35 -21.22 -5.50 25.79
CA SER A 35 -20.97 -4.08 25.56
C SER A 35 -20.17 -3.45 26.71
N THR A 36 -19.52 -2.31 26.46
CA THR A 36 -19.20 -1.33 27.52
C THR A 36 -18.99 0.06 26.93
N ASP A 37 -19.97 0.95 27.12
CA ASP A 37 -19.76 2.39 26.95
C ASP A 37 -18.84 2.93 28.05
N ALA A 38 -17.98 3.89 27.69
CA ALA A 38 -17.25 4.73 28.65
C ALA A 38 -16.88 6.09 28.03
N SER A 39 -17.86 6.94 27.75
CA SER A 39 -17.59 8.35 27.44
C SER A 39 -17.00 9.07 28.66
N THR A 40 -16.07 10.00 28.42
CA THR A 40 -15.63 10.97 29.44
C THR A 40 -15.40 12.33 28.80
N ASP A 41 -16.13 13.34 29.26
CA ASP A 41 -16.01 14.70 28.76
C ASP A 41 -14.67 15.34 29.13
N ALA A 42 -14.06 16.05 28.18
CA ALA A 42 -12.87 16.85 28.42
C ALA A 42 -12.93 18.18 27.65
N SER A 43 -13.10 19.28 28.40
CA SER A 43 -12.86 20.70 28.02
C SER A 43 -13.36 21.19 26.65
N SER A 44 -14.38 22.05 26.68
CA SER A 44 -14.72 22.97 25.59
C SER A 44 -13.98 24.30 25.77
N SER A 45 -12.88 24.50 25.04
CA SER A 45 -12.23 25.80 24.91
C SER A 45 -13.07 26.73 24.02
N ASP A 46 -13.34 27.97 24.46
CA ASP A 46 -14.02 29.02 23.67
C ASP A 46 -13.17 29.59 22.51
N ALA A 47 -12.37 28.74 21.86
CA ALA A 47 -11.53 29.13 20.74
C ALA A 47 -12.37 29.36 19.47
N PRO A 48 -12.07 30.39 18.65
CA PRO A 48 -12.71 30.55 17.36
C PRO A 48 -12.39 29.36 16.45
N ALA A 49 -13.38 28.91 15.68
CA ALA A 49 -13.19 27.83 14.70
C ALA A 49 -12.06 28.19 13.71
N LEU A 50 -11.23 27.21 13.36
CA LEU A 50 -10.00 27.42 12.57
C LEU A 50 -10.24 28.19 11.27
N ASP A 51 -11.39 27.95 10.64
CA ASP A 51 -11.81 28.54 9.36
C ASP A 51 -12.03 30.07 9.44
N ALA A 52 -12.05 30.64 10.65
CA ALA A 52 -12.09 32.08 10.93
C ALA A 52 -10.73 32.67 11.37
N VAL A 53 -9.69 31.84 11.54
CA VAL A 53 -8.34 32.28 11.93
C VAL A 53 -7.52 32.61 10.69
N ALA A 54 -7.35 33.90 10.42
CA ALA A 54 -6.51 34.35 9.31
C ALA A 54 -5.04 33.92 9.52
N PRO A 55 -4.34 33.40 8.48
CA PRO A 55 -2.94 33.00 8.60
C PRO A 55 -2.01 34.21 8.85
N VAL A 56 -0.94 34.02 9.62
CA VAL A 56 0.04 35.11 9.94
C VAL A 56 0.82 35.60 8.72
N SER A 57 0.85 34.84 7.64
CA SER A 57 1.59 35.11 6.40
C SER A 57 0.96 34.35 5.21
N PRO A 58 1.20 34.75 3.95
CA PRO A 58 0.66 34.04 2.77
C PRO A 58 1.11 32.57 2.66
N ASN A 59 2.25 32.24 3.26
CA ASN A 59 2.69 30.88 3.51
C ASN A 59 2.61 30.63 5.02
N ALA A 60 1.74 29.74 5.49
CA ALA A 60 1.55 29.48 6.92
C ALA A 60 0.92 28.10 7.19
N LEU A 61 1.20 27.52 8.35
CA LEU A 61 0.46 26.39 8.91
C LEU A 61 -0.44 26.89 10.05
N VAL A 62 -1.75 26.77 9.88
CA VAL A 62 -2.74 27.00 10.93
C VAL A 62 -3.19 25.63 11.44
N LEU A 63 -3.20 25.41 12.75
CA LEU A 63 -3.55 24.10 13.33
C LEU A 63 -4.30 24.25 14.66
N GLN A 64 -5.15 23.26 14.93
CA GLN A 64 -5.73 22.95 16.23
C GLN A 64 -5.64 21.44 16.42
N PHE A 65 -4.90 20.99 17.42
CA PHE A 65 -4.75 19.59 17.76
C PHE A 65 -5.45 19.30 19.08
N LYS A 66 -6.19 18.18 19.13
CA LYS A 66 -6.74 17.59 20.35
C LYS A 66 -6.64 16.07 20.24
N GLY A 67 -5.82 15.45 21.08
CA GLY A 67 -5.53 14.02 21.01
C GLY A 67 -4.66 13.56 22.17
N MET A 68 -4.24 12.30 22.15
CA MET A 68 -3.23 11.80 23.09
C MET A 68 -1.82 12.06 22.55
N ILE A 69 -0.85 12.16 23.44
CA ILE A 69 0.55 11.88 23.12
C ILE A 69 0.69 10.36 23.05
N ASN A 70 1.15 9.84 21.92
CA ASN A 70 1.33 8.41 21.69
C ASN A 70 2.81 8.02 21.79
N THR A 71 3.09 6.72 21.87
CA THR A 71 4.40 6.15 21.55
C THR A 71 4.67 6.19 20.04
N VAL A 72 5.92 5.95 19.63
CA VAL A 72 6.27 5.80 18.21
C VAL A 72 5.64 4.52 17.64
N GLU A 73 5.59 3.48 18.47
CA GLU A 73 5.03 2.17 18.16
C GLU A 73 3.53 2.23 17.85
N GLU A 74 2.72 2.89 18.71
CA GLU A 74 1.26 3.04 18.52
C GLU A 74 0.90 3.78 17.23
N VAL A 75 1.69 4.80 16.86
CA VAL A 75 1.59 5.52 15.58
C VAL A 75 1.92 4.61 14.40
N SER A 76 2.96 3.77 14.53
CA SER A 76 3.38 2.88 13.43
C SER A 76 2.42 1.71 13.16
N ASP A 77 1.65 1.28 14.17
CA ASP A 77 0.65 0.21 14.07
C ASP A 77 -0.78 0.73 13.75
N VAL A 78 -0.95 2.04 13.48
CA VAL A 78 -2.25 2.71 13.23
C VAL A 78 -3.24 2.48 14.39
N SER A 79 -2.73 2.56 15.62
CA SER A 79 -3.49 2.34 16.86
C SER A 79 -3.44 3.53 17.82
N HIS A 80 -2.90 4.67 17.36
CA HIS A 80 -2.83 5.93 18.08
C HIS A 80 -4.21 6.52 18.35
N THR A 81 -4.35 7.19 19.50
CA THR A 81 -5.64 7.79 19.93
C THR A 81 -5.71 9.27 19.58
N THR A 82 -6.49 9.59 18.55
CA THR A 82 -6.85 10.96 18.17
C THR A 82 -8.28 11.24 18.60
N PHE A 83 -8.53 12.42 19.16
CA PHE A 83 -9.89 12.85 19.48
C PHE A 83 -10.45 13.65 18.30
N ALA A 84 -11.73 13.45 18.00
CA ALA A 84 -12.41 14.25 17.00
C ALA A 84 -12.26 15.76 17.32
N LEU A 85 -12.19 16.59 16.26
CA LEU A 85 -11.92 18.05 16.26
C LEU A 85 -10.44 18.49 16.21
N SER A 86 -9.52 17.62 15.78
CA SER A 86 -8.24 18.10 15.24
C SER A 86 -8.40 18.64 13.80
N LYS A 87 -7.74 19.75 13.48
CA LYS A 87 -7.68 20.38 12.14
C LYS A 87 -6.27 20.93 11.87
N VAL A 88 -5.75 20.76 10.66
CA VAL A 88 -4.44 21.25 10.22
C VAL A 88 -4.55 21.76 8.79
N ILE A 89 -4.35 23.07 8.59
CA ILE A 89 -4.49 23.74 7.29
C ILE A 89 -3.17 24.44 6.91
N ALA A 90 -2.53 23.99 5.83
CA ALA A 90 -1.37 24.65 5.25
C ALA A 90 -1.77 25.56 4.08
N TYR A 91 -1.44 26.85 4.22
CA TYR A 91 -1.54 27.86 3.18
C TYR A 91 -0.17 27.98 2.50
N LEU A 92 -0.13 27.82 1.18
CA LEU A 92 1.07 27.93 0.34
C LEU A 92 0.79 28.90 -0.81
N GLY A 93 0.79 30.20 -0.49
CA GLY A 93 0.49 31.29 -1.42
C GLY A 93 -0.98 31.34 -1.80
N THR A 94 -1.33 30.70 -2.91
CA THR A 94 -2.73 30.53 -3.38
C THR A 94 -3.27 29.11 -3.20
N GLU A 95 -2.41 28.15 -2.86
CA GLU A 95 -2.81 26.78 -2.56
C GLU A 95 -3.19 26.64 -1.08
N VAL A 96 -4.25 25.87 -0.80
CA VAL A 96 -4.72 25.58 0.55
C VAL A 96 -4.87 24.06 0.68
N LEU A 97 -4.20 23.50 1.68
CA LEU A 97 -4.19 22.07 1.99
C LEU A 97 -4.86 21.87 3.35
N SER A 98 -6.01 21.19 3.38
CA SER A 98 -6.51 20.52 4.58
C SER A 98 -5.72 19.20 4.74
N LEU A 99 -5.22 18.96 5.95
CA LEU A 99 -4.36 17.83 6.35
C LEU A 99 -5.05 17.07 7.50
N ASP A 100 -6.36 16.91 7.37
CA ASP A 100 -7.28 16.54 8.45
C ASP A 100 -7.59 15.02 8.50
N GLU A 101 -6.93 14.19 7.68
CA GLU A 101 -7.26 12.76 7.55
C GLU A 101 -6.86 11.95 8.79
N ASP A 102 -5.62 12.13 9.25
CA ASP A 102 -5.09 11.47 10.44
C ASP A 102 -3.98 12.30 11.12
N PRO A 103 -4.34 13.40 11.83
CA PRO A 103 -3.40 14.19 12.60
C PRO A 103 -3.16 13.58 13.98
N TYR A 104 -1.90 13.22 14.31
CA TYR A 104 -1.50 12.58 15.57
C TYR A 104 -0.31 13.28 16.24
N ALA A 105 -0.05 12.95 17.51
CA ALA A 105 1.08 13.47 18.27
C ALA A 105 1.84 12.38 19.03
N PHE A 106 3.16 12.51 19.14
CA PHE A 106 4.02 11.55 19.85
C PHE A 106 5.25 12.22 20.46
N ALA A 107 5.79 11.61 21.51
CA ALA A 107 7.06 12.03 22.10
C ALA A 107 8.22 11.23 21.47
N TYR A 108 9.28 11.91 21.05
CA TYR A 108 10.44 11.30 20.40
C TYR A 108 11.76 11.75 21.02
N ARG A 109 12.68 10.80 21.23
CA ARG A 109 14.08 11.10 21.56
C ARG A 109 14.97 10.67 20.40
N TYR A 110 15.64 11.65 19.79
CA TYR A 110 16.63 11.39 18.74
C TYR A 110 17.78 10.52 19.28
N PRO A 111 18.27 9.52 18.52
CA PRO A 111 19.39 8.68 18.95
C PRO A 111 20.65 9.49 19.27
N ASP A 112 21.44 9.02 20.24
CA ASP A 112 22.71 9.65 20.63
C ASP A 112 23.78 9.61 19.50
N ASN A 113 23.56 8.79 18.47
CA ASN A 113 24.37 8.68 17.26
C ASN A 113 23.71 9.30 16.01
N TYR A 114 22.63 10.09 16.14
CA TYR A 114 21.92 10.71 15.01
C TYR A 114 22.89 11.55 14.14
N PRO A 115 22.77 11.57 12.79
CA PRO A 115 23.79 12.17 11.92
C PRO A 115 24.12 13.63 12.28
N VAL A 116 23.09 14.48 12.38
CA VAL A 116 23.23 15.90 12.72
C VAL A 116 23.49 16.07 14.23
N PRO A 117 24.65 16.62 14.66
CA PRO A 117 25.00 16.68 16.09
C PRO A 117 24.01 17.43 16.99
N GLU A 118 23.38 18.48 16.47
CA GLU A 118 22.45 19.38 17.19
C GLU A 118 21.16 18.69 17.67
N TYR A 119 20.85 17.52 17.14
CA TYR A 119 19.67 16.74 17.51
C TYR A 119 20.02 15.52 18.38
N ARG A 120 21.28 15.12 18.53
CA ARG A 120 21.67 13.88 19.24
C ARG A 120 21.16 13.85 20.68
N GLY A 121 20.43 12.79 21.03
CA GLY A 121 19.87 12.59 22.37
C GLY A 121 18.73 13.53 22.76
N ARG A 122 18.34 14.47 21.88
CA ARG A 122 17.35 15.52 22.16
C ARG A 122 15.94 14.96 22.20
N GLU A 123 15.14 15.45 23.16
CA GLU A 123 13.72 15.10 23.28
C GLU A 123 12.82 16.17 22.65
N VAL A 124 11.84 15.73 21.86
CA VAL A 124 10.88 16.57 21.16
C VAL A 124 9.47 15.98 21.23
N LEU A 125 8.47 16.85 21.24
CA LEU A 125 7.08 16.54 20.97
C LEU A 125 6.85 16.79 19.49
N VAL A 126 6.29 15.80 18.80
CA VAL A 126 5.95 15.90 17.38
C VAL A 126 4.43 15.91 17.25
N ILE A 127 3.90 16.80 16.41
CA ILE A 127 2.53 16.78 15.91
C ILE A 127 2.63 16.64 14.39
N ASP A 128 2.23 15.50 13.86
CA ASP A 128 2.23 15.20 12.43
C ASP A 128 0.79 15.15 11.91
N ALA A 129 0.61 15.48 10.63
CA ALA A 129 -0.70 15.50 9.99
C ALA A 129 -0.59 15.16 8.50
N LEU A 130 -1.61 14.46 7.99
CA LEU A 130 -1.61 13.77 6.72
C LEU A 130 -2.74 14.24 5.81
N ARG A 131 -2.44 14.34 4.51
CA ARG A 131 -3.44 14.22 3.44
C ARG A 131 -2.93 13.29 2.35
N LYS A 132 -3.61 12.16 2.14
CA LYS A 132 -3.44 11.32 0.95
C LYS A 132 -4.13 12.02 -0.23
N GLN A 133 -3.35 12.49 -1.20
CA GLN A 133 -3.88 13.28 -2.32
C GLN A 133 -4.77 12.45 -3.24
N ASP A 134 -4.25 11.27 -3.64
CA ASP A 134 -4.94 10.15 -4.27
C ASP A 134 -3.96 8.95 -4.25
N GLY A 135 -4.40 7.76 -4.65
CA GLY A 135 -3.50 6.65 -4.99
C GLY A 135 -3.90 5.28 -4.45
N SER A 136 -3.63 4.24 -5.23
CA SER A 136 -3.51 2.88 -4.70
C SER A 136 -2.17 2.69 -3.98
N MET A 137 -1.89 1.51 -3.43
CA MET A 137 -0.60 1.25 -2.76
C MET A 137 0.58 1.15 -3.76
N ALA A 138 0.31 1.11 -5.07
CA ALA A 138 1.35 1.10 -6.11
C ALA A 138 1.83 2.51 -6.52
N ASP A 139 1.03 3.55 -6.31
CA ASP A 139 1.37 4.97 -6.49
C ASP A 139 0.75 5.78 -5.34
N TYR A 140 1.49 5.88 -4.24
CA TYR A 140 1.08 6.56 -3.02
C TYR A 140 1.55 8.02 -3.01
N ARG A 141 0.61 8.96 -2.87
CA ARG A 141 0.91 10.40 -2.86
C ARG A 141 0.29 11.07 -1.64
N ALA A 142 1.13 11.72 -0.84
CA ALA A 142 0.69 12.45 0.35
C ALA A 142 1.37 13.81 0.50
N ASP A 143 0.63 14.82 0.96
CA ASP A 143 1.22 15.95 1.68
C ASP A 143 1.27 15.59 3.17
N MET A 144 2.33 16.00 3.86
CA MET A 144 2.50 15.83 5.31
C MET A 144 2.88 17.16 5.94
N ALA A 145 2.19 17.59 7.00
CA ALA A 145 2.73 18.57 7.93
C ALA A 145 3.41 17.87 9.11
N GLN A 146 4.50 18.45 9.58
CA GLN A 146 5.19 18.04 10.80
C GLN A 146 5.55 19.29 11.60
N VAL A 147 5.16 19.32 12.87
CA VAL A 147 5.51 20.35 13.85
C VAL A 147 6.29 19.70 14.99
N ILE A 148 7.51 20.16 15.21
CA ILE A 148 8.44 19.65 16.23
C ILE A 148 8.64 20.74 17.28
N VAL A 149 8.33 20.40 18.53
CA VAL A 149 8.42 21.28 19.70
C VAL A 149 9.46 20.70 20.67
N PRO A 150 10.52 21.43 21.05
CA PRO A 150 11.53 20.90 21.97
C PRO A 150 10.95 20.66 23.37
N LEU A 151 11.04 19.44 23.89
CA LEU A 151 10.47 19.08 25.19
C LEU A 151 11.16 19.80 26.34
N GLU A 152 12.47 20.06 26.22
CA GLU A 152 13.21 20.89 27.18
C GLU A 152 12.60 22.30 27.28
N THR A 153 12.42 23.00 26.15
CA THR A 153 11.85 24.36 26.13
C THR A 153 10.38 24.39 26.59
N LEU A 154 9.60 23.34 26.32
CA LEU A 154 8.22 23.23 26.78
C LEU A 154 8.15 23.00 28.29
N ARG A 155 8.94 22.05 28.82
CA ARG A 155 9.01 21.71 30.26
C ARG A 155 9.64 22.81 31.11
N SER A 156 10.43 23.72 30.53
CA SER A 156 11.05 24.85 31.24
C SER A 156 10.11 26.04 31.48
N LYS A 157 8.89 26.01 30.96
CA LYS A 157 7.92 27.13 31.04
C LYS A 157 6.98 26.94 32.24
N PRO A 158 6.34 28.02 32.76
CA PRO A 158 5.49 27.92 33.95
C PRO A 158 4.26 27.02 33.72
N ARG A 159 4.16 25.93 34.47
CA ARG A 159 3.15 24.86 34.33
C ARG A 159 1.72 25.24 34.80
N THR A 160 1.34 26.50 34.71
CA THR A 160 0.06 27.02 35.26
C THR A 160 -0.81 27.71 34.21
N PHE A 161 -0.36 27.77 32.96
CA PHE A 161 -1.03 28.47 31.86
C PHE A 161 -0.68 27.83 30.51
N GLU A 162 -1.39 28.26 29.47
CA GLU A 162 -1.01 28.07 28.07
C GLU A 162 0.45 28.48 27.80
N VAL A 163 1.22 27.60 27.17
CA VAL A 163 2.62 27.84 26.81
C VAL A 163 2.72 28.25 25.35
N ARG A 164 2.94 29.55 25.10
CA ARG A 164 3.25 30.08 23.77
C ARG A 164 4.74 29.91 23.44
N LEU A 165 5.03 29.30 22.30
CA LEU A 165 6.36 29.05 21.75
C LEU A 165 6.41 29.50 20.28
N GLY A 166 7.51 30.15 19.85
CA GLY A 166 7.76 30.52 18.45
C GLY A 166 9.00 29.84 17.86
N PRO A 167 9.39 30.19 16.63
CA PRO A 167 10.64 29.70 16.02
C PRO A 167 11.89 29.96 16.88
N GLY A 168 11.91 31.08 17.62
CA GLY A 168 12.98 31.43 18.56
C GLY A 168 13.06 30.53 19.81
N ASP A 169 12.01 29.79 20.14
CA ASP A 169 12.00 28.75 21.18
C ASP A 169 12.51 27.39 20.66
N GLY A 170 12.88 27.32 19.38
CA GLY A 170 13.32 26.10 18.70
C GLY A 170 12.18 25.27 18.11
N VAL A 171 10.96 25.81 18.01
CA VAL A 171 9.85 25.17 17.28
C VAL A 171 10.18 25.14 15.78
N THR A 172 10.12 23.96 15.17
CA THR A 172 10.30 23.80 13.72
C THR A 172 9.09 23.14 13.08
N VAL A 173 8.83 23.50 11.83
CA VAL A 173 7.70 23.09 11.01
C VAL A 173 8.22 22.72 9.64
N SER A 174 7.67 21.67 9.04
CA SER A 174 7.86 21.37 7.63
C SER A 174 6.56 20.90 6.99
N ILE A 175 6.28 21.38 5.80
CA ILE A 175 5.33 20.75 4.87
C ILE A 175 6.17 19.96 3.88
N ARG A 176 5.90 18.65 3.78
CA ARG A 176 6.58 17.70 2.90
C ARG A 176 5.59 17.09 1.93
N LYS A 177 6.08 16.61 0.79
CA LYS A 177 5.33 15.78 -0.15
C LYS A 177 6.06 14.48 -0.39
N LEU A 178 5.41 13.39 0.01
CA LEU A 178 5.86 12.03 -0.24
C LEU A 178 5.19 11.51 -1.52
N THR A 179 6.01 11.03 -2.44
CA THR A 179 5.59 10.27 -3.63
C THR A 179 6.29 8.92 -3.58
N GLY A 180 5.53 7.85 -3.37
CA GLY A 180 6.02 6.47 -3.33
C GLY A 180 5.45 5.67 -4.50
N PHE A 181 6.30 4.93 -5.20
CA PHE A 181 5.90 3.92 -6.17
C PHE A 181 6.34 2.55 -5.70
N TYR A 182 5.47 1.55 -5.85
CA TYR A 182 5.82 0.15 -5.71
C TYR A 182 5.63 -0.51 -7.07
N ARG A 183 6.75 -0.77 -7.76
CA ARG A 183 6.76 -1.35 -9.11
C ARG A 183 6.40 -2.83 -9.08
N ALA A 184 5.96 -3.33 -10.24
CA ALA A 184 5.64 -4.74 -10.45
C ALA A 184 6.80 -5.71 -10.15
N ASP A 185 8.06 -5.25 -10.28
CA ASP A 185 9.28 -6.00 -9.90
C ASP A 185 9.64 -5.90 -8.41
N LYS A 186 8.70 -5.42 -7.58
CA LYS A 186 8.83 -5.17 -6.13
C LYS A 186 9.89 -4.15 -5.74
N VAL A 187 10.31 -3.31 -6.69
CA VAL A 187 11.16 -2.16 -6.38
C VAL A 187 10.30 -1.03 -5.80
N THR A 188 10.56 -0.70 -4.54
CA THR A 188 9.97 0.46 -3.86
C THR A 188 10.83 1.68 -4.14
N LEU A 189 10.24 2.68 -4.78
CA LEU A 189 10.84 3.99 -5.07
C LEU A 189 10.13 5.04 -4.21
N ALA A 190 10.89 5.88 -3.50
CA ALA A 190 10.30 6.94 -2.66
C ALA A 190 11.01 8.28 -2.86
N LYS A 191 10.24 9.36 -2.96
CA LYS A 191 10.70 10.74 -3.09
C LYS A 191 9.95 11.61 -2.09
N ASP A 192 10.66 12.05 -1.06
CA ASP A 192 10.15 12.96 -0.03
C ASP A 192 10.78 14.34 -0.24
N CYS A 193 9.97 15.34 -0.61
CA CYS A 193 10.42 16.70 -0.93
C CYS A 193 9.84 17.72 0.04
N TYR A 194 10.67 18.65 0.53
CA TYR A 194 10.18 19.82 1.27
C TYR A 194 9.39 20.76 0.34
N ARG A 195 8.11 20.99 0.68
CA ARG A 195 7.27 22.04 0.08
C ARG A 195 7.41 23.38 0.80
N ALA A 196 7.57 23.33 2.12
CA ALA A 196 7.76 24.50 2.97
C ALA A 196 8.45 24.15 4.29
N VAL A 197 9.08 25.13 4.93
CA VAL A 197 9.71 25.02 6.26
C VAL A 197 9.42 26.27 7.10
N THR A 198 9.70 26.26 8.40
CA THR A 198 9.53 27.44 9.27
C THR A 198 10.19 28.71 8.73
N ASP A 199 9.45 29.82 8.72
CA ASP A 199 10.04 31.15 8.69
C ASP A 199 10.42 31.60 10.11
N PRO A 200 11.72 31.80 10.42
CA PRO A 200 12.15 32.35 11.70
C PRO A 200 11.99 33.88 11.80
N GLY A 201 11.67 34.57 10.70
CA GLY A 201 11.57 36.04 10.64
C GLY A 201 10.24 36.60 11.16
N THR A 202 9.13 35.91 10.94
CA THR A 202 7.79 36.37 11.34
C THR A 202 7.54 36.21 12.84
N ALA A 203 7.70 37.30 13.60
CA ALA A 203 7.50 37.32 15.05
C ALA A 203 6.06 37.01 15.53
N ALA A 204 5.07 37.00 14.63
CA ALA A 204 3.71 36.55 14.93
C ALA A 204 3.58 35.01 14.99
N SER A 205 4.50 34.29 14.33
CA SER A 205 4.56 32.83 14.21
C SER A 205 4.66 32.16 15.58
N ALA A 206 3.65 31.37 15.96
CA ALA A 206 3.68 30.64 17.22
C ALA A 206 2.76 29.42 17.25
N ILE A 207 3.09 28.49 18.15
CA ILE A 207 2.19 27.48 18.70
C ILE A 207 1.91 27.82 20.17
N VAL A 208 0.71 27.51 20.63
CA VAL A 208 0.22 27.61 22.00
C VAL A 208 -0.18 26.20 22.43
N ILE A 209 0.38 25.71 23.54
CA ILE A 209 0.12 24.36 24.06
C ILE A 209 -0.51 24.49 25.44
N ASP A 210 -1.60 23.77 25.70
CA ASP A 210 -2.14 23.67 27.05
C ASP A 210 -1.29 22.71 27.89
N ALA A 211 -0.63 23.26 28.90
CA ALA A 211 0.17 22.52 29.87
C ALA A 211 -0.62 22.15 31.14
N THR A 212 -1.87 22.62 31.29
CA THR A 212 -2.63 22.56 32.55
C THR A 212 -2.95 21.12 32.99
N GLY A 213 -3.06 20.19 32.04
CA GLY A 213 -3.28 18.76 32.30
C GLY A 213 -2.03 17.88 32.23
N ASN A 214 -0.88 18.39 31.80
CA ASN A 214 0.28 17.60 31.36
C ASN A 214 1.48 17.83 32.29
N GLN A 215 2.02 16.76 32.88
CA GLN A 215 3.12 16.85 33.85
C GLN A 215 4.51 16.68 33.21
N GLU A 216 4.64 15.81 32.21
CA GLU A 216 5.94 15.49 31.60
C GLU A 216 5.94 15.49 30.06
N PHE A 217 4.78 15.62 29.42
CA PHE A 217 4.54 15.44 27.99
C PHE A 217 5.00 14.06 27.51
N THR A 218 4.51 13.03 28.19
CA THR A 218 4.80 11.61 27.95
C THR A 218 3.64 10.87 27.28
N PRO A 219 3.89 9.71 26.63
CA PRO A 219 2.82 8.88 26.08
C PRO A 219 1.72 8.57 27.11
N GLY A 220 0.46 8.68 26.70
CA GLY A 220 -0.72 8.55 27.59
C GLY A 220 -1.18 9.84 28.26
N GLU A 221 -0.56 11.00 28.00
CA GLU A 221 -1.07 12.33 28.40
C GLU A 221 -1.86 13.01 27.27
N SER A 222 -2.77 13.94 27.62
CA SER A 222 -3.71 14.57 26.68
C SER A 222 -3.18 15.91 26.14
N LEU A 223 -2.84 15.97 24.85
CA LEU A 223 -2.33 17.17 24.22
C LEU A 223 -3.47 18.00 23.59
N PHE A 224 -3.49 19.28 23.94
CA PHE A 224 -4.21 20.33 23.20
C PHE A 224 -3.20 21.40 22.74
N ALA A 225 -3.24 21.74 21.45
CA ALA A 225 -2.37 22.74 20.87
C ALA A 225 -3.08 23.56 19.78
N GLN A 226 -2.71 24.83 19.64
CA GLN A 226 -3.16 25.71 18.57
C GLN A 226 -1.98 26.48 17.98
N GLY A 227 -1.85 26.50 16.65
CA GLY A 227 -0.74 27.13 15.97
C GLY A 227 -1.17 28.00 14.80
N ASN A 228 -0.41 29.05 14.57
CA ASN A 228 -0.48 29.88 13.37
C ASN A 228 0.97 30.28 13.05
N LEU A 229 1.61 29.44 12.25
CA LEU A 229 3.06 29.33 12.12
C LEU A 229 3.49 29.73 10.70
N ALA A 230 4.32 30.75 10.59
CA ALA A 230 4.80 31.26 9.32
C ALA A 230 5.77 30.29 8.63
N LEU A 231 5.72 30.25 7.29
CA LEU A 231 6.50 29.33 6.47
C LEU A 231 7.29 30.05 5.36
N LEU A 232 8.47 29.53 5.06
CA LEU A 232 9.19 29.75 3.80
C LEU A 232 8.80 28.61 2.84
N ALA A 233 8.32 28.98 1.65
CA ALA A 233 7.91 28.03 0.60
C ALA A 233 8.43 28.45 -0.80
N ASP A 234 9.16 29.57 -0.87
CA ASP A 234 9.86 30.01 -2.07
C ASP A 234 11.23 29.30 -2.18
N PRO A 235 11.77 29.11 -3.40
CA PRO A 235 13.02 28.40 -3.61
C PRO A 235 14.24 28.96 -2.87
N ASP A 236 14.38 30.28 -2.78
CA ASP A 236 15.53 30.93 -2.15
C ASP A 236 15.46 30.82 -0.61
N GLY A 237 14.26 30.98 -0.04
CA GLY A 237 13.96 30.75 1.37
C GLY A 237 14.21 29.30 1.79
N LEU A 238 13.74 28.33 1.01
CA LEU A 238 13.99 26.89 1.21
C LEU A 238 15.49 26.56 1.13
N ALA A 239 16.18 27.03 0.08
CA ALA A 239 17.63 26.85 -0.08
C ALA A 239 18.39 27.38 1.14
N LYS A 240 18.07 28.60 1.59
CA LYS A 240 18.72 29.23 2.74
C LYS A 240 18.46 28.47 4.04
N ALA A 241 17.21 28.08 4.30
CA ALA A 241 16.82 27.40 5.54
C ALA A 241 17.33 25.96 5.67
N LEU A 242 17.56 25.27 4.54
CA LEU A 242 18.04 23.89 4.50
C LEU A 242 19.55 23.77 4.21
N SER A 243 20.22 24.87 3.81
CA SER A 243 21.66 24.87 3.54
C SER A 243 22.49 24.33 4.71
N GLY A 244 23.34 23.35 4.43
CA GLY A 244 24.21 22.70 5.43
C GLY A 244 23.53 21.66 6.35
N LYS A 245 22.23 21.38 6.19
CA LYS A 245 21.53 20.34 6.99
C LYS A 245 21.42 18.98 6.33
N LEU A 246 21.54 18.92 5.00
CA LEU A 246 21.41 17.70 4.18
C LEU A 246 22.51 17.70 3.11
N GLU A 247 23.16 16.55 2.91
CA GLU A 247 24.11 16.33 1.82
C GLU A 247 23.35 15.93 0.54
N GLU A 248 23.81 16.44 -0.61
CA GLU A 248 23.35 16.14 -1.98
C GLU A 248 21.82 16.11 -2.22
N HIS A 249 21.26 17.24 -2.69
CA HIS A 249 19.92 17.32 -3.27
C HIS A 249 19.96 17.85 -4.70
N ASP A 250 19.28 17.17 -5.63
CA ASP A 250 19.04 17.61 -7.01
C ASP A 250 18.04 18.78 -7.06
N GLY A 251 18.48 19.98 -6.64
CA GLY A 251 17.81 21.27 -6.86
C GLY A 251 16.48 21.53 -6.14
N LEU A 252 15.83 20.52 -5.54
CA LEU A 252 14.45 20.59 -5.02
C LEU A 252 14.25 20.08 -3.57
N TRP A 253 15.33 19.93 -2.79
CA TRP A 253 15.29 19.46 -1.39
C TRP A 253 14.53 18.12 -1.22
N CYS A 254 14.73 17.22 -2.18
CA CYS A 254 14.10 15.90 -2.22
C CYS A 254 15.08 14.81 -1.77
N SER A 255 14.68 14.00 -0.78
CA SER A 255 15.30 12.71 -0.47
C SER A 255 14.72 11.64 -1.38
N CYS A 256 15.53 11.07 -2.27
CA CYS A 256 15.12 9.98 -3.16
C CYS A 256 15.72 8.62 -2.72
N ARG A 257 14.92 7.54 -2.85
CA ARG A 257 15.30 6.18 -2.41
C ARG A 257 14.85 5.09 -3.38
N LEU A 258 15.59 3.99 -3.37
CA LEU A 258 15.28 2.71 -4.03
C LEU A 258 15.54 1.57 -3.03
N ASN A 259 14.49 0.82 -2.68
CA ASN A 259 14.53 -0.27 -1.68
C ASN A 259 15.25 0.18 -0.39
N ASP A 260 14.80 1.30 0.18
CA ASP A 260 15.38 2.05 1.31
C ASP A 260 16.80 2.64 1.16
N ASN A 261 17.55 2.26 0.12
CA ASN A 261 18.85 2.88 -0.17
C ASN A 261 18.65 4.29 -0.75
N ALA A 262 19.44 5.26 -0.31
CA ALA A 262 19.45 6.59 -0.90
C ALA A 262 20.01 6.56 -2.34
N ILE A 263 19.38 7.30 -3.25
CA ILE A 263 19.79 7.49 -4.64
C ILE A 263 19.60 8.96 -5.04
N SER A 264 20.23 9.40 -6.14
CA SER A 264 19.92 10.71 -6.72
C SER A 264 18.47 10.75 -7.20
N CYS A 265 17.86 11.93 -7.23
CA CYS A 265 16.52 12.09 -7.76
C CYS A 265 16.50 12.02 -9.30
N ALA A 266 17.61 12.32 -9.97
CA ALA A 266 17.79 11.97 -11.38
C ALA A 266 17.69 10.44 -11.60
N GLN A 267 18.37 9.62 -10.80
CA GLN A 267 18.24 8.16 -10.87
C GLN A 267 16.81 7.71 -10.52
N TRP A 268 16.15 8.34 -9.55
CA TRP A 268 14.75 8.03 -9.23
C TRP A 268 13.81 8.32 -10.41
N GLU A 269 14.03 9.41 -11.15
CA GLU A 269 13.23 9.73 -12.33
C GLU A 269 13.49 8.74 -13.49
N GLU A 270 14.74 8.28 -13.67
CA GLU A 270 15.06 7.16 -14.56
C GLU A 270 14.39 5.85 -14.13
N GLU A 271 14.36 5.52 -12.84
CA GLU A 271 13.79 4.29 -12.30
C GLU A 271 12.25 4.26 -12.34
N VAL A 272 11.58 5.39 -12.08
CA VAL A 272 10.11 5.50 -12.23
C VAL A 272 9.69 5.35 -13.69
N ALA A 273 10.54 5.74 -14.64
CA ALA A 273 10.26 5.65 -16.08
C ALA A 273 10.45 4.25 -16.71
N LYS A 274 10.91 3.22 -15.96
CA LYS A 274 11.17 1.88 -16.51
C LYS A 274 9.91 1.04 -16.61
N ASP A 275 9.51 0.68 -17.84
CA ASP A 275 8.55 -0.42 -18.06
C ASP A 275 9.23 -1.77 -17.79
N VAL A 276 9.19 -2.20 -16.53
CA VAL A 276 9.66 -3.51 -16.08
C VAL A 276 8.81 -4.68 -16.59
N SER A 277 7.65 -4.41 -17.21
CA SER A 277 6.78 -5.41 -17.85
C SER A 277 7.08 -5.60 -19.34
N SER A 278 8.06 -4.87 -19.89
CA SER A 278 8.50 -5.03 -21.28
C SER A 278 9.11 -6.41 -21.52
N LEU A 279 8.51 -7.14 -22.47
CA LEU A 279 8.95 -8.48 -22.88
C LEU A 279 10.17 -8.38 -23.82
N SER A 280 10.95 -9.45 -23.94
CA SER A 280 12.14 -9.50 -24.82
C SER A 280 11.80 -9.27 -26.30
N CYS A 281 10.61 -9.73 -26.70
CA CYS A 281 10.13 -9.68 -28.07
C CYS A 281 8.99 -8.66 -28.24
N GLY A 282 8.95 -7.99 -29.38
CA GLY A 282 7.95 -6.96 -29.67
C GLY A 282 6.55 -7.53 -29.81
N LEU A 283 5.59 -6.98 -29.06
CA LEU A 283 4.17 -7.30 -29.24
C LEU A 283 3.66 -6.73 -30.58
N PRO A 284 2.69 -7.39 -31.25
CA PRO A 284 2.08 -6.86 -32.47
C PRO A 284 1.41 -5.49 -32.26
N ASP A 285 1.40 -4.66 -33.29
CA ASP A 285 0.70 -3.37 -33.27
C ASP A 285 -0.77 -3.57 -32.88
N GLY A 286 -1.21 -2.82 -31.87
CA GLY A 286 -2.57 -2.90 -31.34
C GLY A 286 -2.87 -4.13 -30.46
N TYR A 287 -1.90 -5.00 -30.14
CA TYR A 287 -2.14 -6.20 -29.31
C TYR A 287 -2.74 -5.90 -27.93
N LYS A 288 -2.39 -4.76 -27.32
CA LYS A 288 -2.96 -4.27 -26.05
C LYS A 288 -4.26 -3.47 -26.21
N THR A 289 -4.94 -3.52 -27.37
CA THR A 289 -6.26 -2.88 -27.56
C THR A 289 -7.35 -3.78 -26.97
N PRO A 290 -8.25 -3.29 -26.08
CA PRO A 290 -9.36 -4.08 -25.57
C PRO A 290 -10.22 -4.68 -26.68
N ILE A 291 -10.49 -5.99 -26.58
CA ILE A 291 -11.41 -6.68 -27.49
C ILE A 291 -12.89 -6.54 -27.08
N SER A 292 -13.15 -6.24 -25.81
CA SER A 292 -14.48 -5.80 -25.31
C SER A 292 -14.36 -5.00 -24.00
N ASP A 293 -15.48 -4.56 -23.41
CA ASP A 293 -15.51 -3.80 -22.14
C ASP A 293 -15.22 -4.66 -20.89
N SER A 294 -15.33 -5.99 -20.99
CA SER A 294 -14.95 -6.96 -19.96
C SER A 294 -13.73 -7.73 -20.44
N HIS A 295 -12.54 -7.40 -19.95
CA HIS A 295 -11.28 -7.92 -20.49
C HIS A 295 -10.22 -8.16 -19.41
N ALA A 296 -9.28 -9.04 -19.72
CA ALA A 296 -7.97 -9.10 -19.10
C ALA A 296 -6.89 -8.84 -20.17
N ILE A 297 -6.20 -7.71 -20.05
CA ILE A 297 -5.01 -7.38 -20.82
C ILE A 297 -3.83 -7.37 -19.84
N PHE A 298 -2.80 -8.17 -20.10
CA PHE A 298 -1.64 -8.24 -19.21
C PHE A 298 -0.31 -8.43 -19.94
N THR A 299 0.76 -8.02 -19.27
CA THR A 299 2.14 -8.41 -19.56
C THR A 299 2.78 -8.97 -18.28
N PHE A 300 3.45 -10.11 -18.38
CA PHE A 300 4.17 -10.77 -17.30
C PHE A 300 5.59 -11.18 -17.71
N LYS A 301 6.55 -10.97 -16.81
CA LYS A 301 7.96 -11.35 -16.95
C LYS A 301 8.54 -11.81 -15.62
N GLY A 302 8.95 -13.08 -15.52
CA GLY A 302 9.57 -13.58 -14.29
C GLY A 302 9.98 -15.05 -14.33
N VAL A 303 10.64 -15.50 -13.26
CA VAL A 303 11.11 -16.89 -13.13
C VAL A 303 9.94 -17.85 -12.85
N ILE A 304 9.98 -19.03 -13.47
CA ILE A 304 9.06 -20.14 -13.21
C ILE A 304 9.42 -20.80 -11.88
N ASN A 305 8.55 -20.70 -10.88
CA ASN A 305 8.79 -21.23 -9.54
C ASN A 305 8.38 -22.69 -9.37
N ASP A 306 9.05 -23.36 -8.43
CA ASP A 306 8.56 -24.56 -7.75
C ASP A 306 7.54 -24.13 -6.67
N LEU A 307 6.37 -24.78 -6.62
CA LEU A 307 5.37 -24.57 -5.57
C LEU A 307 5.86 -25.02 -4.17
N ALA A 308 6.87 -25.89 -4.10
CA ALA A 308 7.50 -26.29 -2.84
C ALA A 308 8.50 -25.25 -2.28
N ALA A 309 8.80 -24.18 -3.03
CA ALA A 309 9.74 -23.13 -2.64
C ALA A 309 9.04 -21.80 -2.33
N ALA A 310 9.75 -20.88 -1.68
CA ALA A 310 9.31 -19.49 -1.59
C ALA A 310 9.38 -18.86 -3.01
N PRO A 311 8.28 -18.30 -3.54
CA PRO A 311 8.22 -17.86 -4.93
C PRO A 311 9.08 -16.60 -5.17
N GLN A 312 9.89 -16.65 -6.22
CA GLN A 312 10.52 -15.50 -6.85
C GLN A 312 9.46 -14.75 -7.66
N TYR A 313 9.23 -13.49 -7.32
CA TYR A 313 8.21 -12.67 -7.98
C TYR A 313 8.73 -12.11 -9.30
N GLY A 314 7.80 -11.86 -10.23
CA GLY A 314 8.06 -11.30 -11.55
C GLY A 314 7.23 -10.04 -11.78
N SER A 315 7.67 -9.23 -12.75
CA SER A 315 6.97 -8.04 -13.22
C SER A 315 5.66 -8.43 -13.90
N GLY A 316 4.52 -8.23 -13.25
CA GLY A 316 3.20 -8.33 -13.86
C GLY A 316 2.46 -6.99 -13.89
N VAL A 317 1.86 -6.67 -15.03
CA VAL A 317 0.93 -5.54 -15.20
C VAL A 317 -0.37 -6.09 -15.77
N PHE A 318 -1.48 -5.82 -15.09
CA PHE A 318 -2.79 -6.44 -15.34
C PHE A 318 -3.89 -5.38 -15.41
N ASP A 319 -4.24 -4.93 -16.62
CA ASP A 319 -5.47 -4.17 -16.84
C ASP A 319 -6.63 -5.14 -16.99
N VAL A 320 -7.37 -5.33 -15.90
CA VAL A 320 -8.51 -6.24 -15.82
C VAL A 320 -9.77 -5.44 -15.49
N LYS A 321 -10.78 -5.58 -16.34
CA LYS A 321 -12.11 -4.96 -16.17
C LYS A 321 -13.20 -6.01 -16.29
N VAL A 322 -14.23 -5.88 -15.45
CA VAL A 322 -15.46 -6.67 -15.51
C VAL A 322 -16.62 -5.68 -15.51
N GLU A 323 -17.51 -5.78 -16.50
CA GLU A 323 -18.61 -4.84 -16.72
C GLU A 323 -18.13 -3.37 -16.79
N GLY A 324 -16.96 -3.17 -17.41
CA GLY A 324 -16.27 -1.88 -17.53
C GLY A 324 -15.59 -1.37 -16.25
N GLN A 325 -15.74 -2.03 -15.10
CA GLN A 325 -15.15 -1.60 -13.83
C GLN A 325 -13.74 -2.18 -13.63
N PRO A 326 -12.73 -1.36 -13.27
CA PRO A 326 -11.36 -1.82 -13.05
C PRO A 326 -11.22 -2.66 -11.78
N CYS A 327 -10.46 -3.75 -11.86
CA CYS A 327 -10.33 -4.74 -10.77
C CYS A 327 -9.06 -4.57 -9.89
N GLY A 328 -8.18 -3.61 -10.19
CA GLY A 328 -7.10 -3.17 -9.28
C GLY A 328 -6.06 -4.24 -8.90
N LEU A 329 -5.42 -4.90 -9.86
CA LEU A 329 -4.40 -5.94 -9.63
C LEU A 329 -2.98 -5.35 -9.73
N GLU A 330 -2.30 -5.17 -8.59
CA GLU A 330 -1.17 -4.22 -8.48
C GLU A 330 0.03 -4.70 -7.62
N TYR A 331 -0.14 -5.68 -6.73
CA TYR A 331 0.75 -5.86 -5.57
C TYR A 331 1.82 -6.94 -5.75
N SER A 332 1.61 -7.89 -6.65
CA SER A 332 2.54 -8.99 -6.94
C SER A 332 2.08 -9.77 -8.15
N SER A 333 3.02 -10.29 -8.91
CA SER A 333 2.78 -11.42 -9.81
C SER A 333 3.91 -12.43 -9.71
N TYR A 334 3.61 -13.71 -9.95
CA TYR A 334 4.63 -14.76 -10.08
C TYR A 334 4.13 -15.86 -11.01
N ALA A 335 5.08 -16.52 -11.69
CA ALA A 335 4.83 -17.75 -12.42
C ALA A 335 5.19 -18.95 -11.53
N ALA A 336 4.36 -20.00 -11.51
CA ALA A 336 4.67 -21.26 -10.83
C ALA A 336 4.29 -22.45 -11.72
N ARG A 337 5.07 -23.53 -11.62
CA ARG A 337 4.79 -24.80 -12.29
C ARG A 337 3.94 -25.69 -11.38
N ALA A 338 2.82 -26.14 -11.91
CA ALA A 338 1.82 -26.95 -11.22
C ALA A 338 1.45 -28.19 -12.04
N THR A 339 0.62 -29.08 -11.51
CA THR A 339 0.09 -30.26 -12.22
C THR A 339 -1.43 -30.26 -12.13
N VAL A 340 -2.11 -30.49 -13.26
CA VAL A 340 -3.58 -30.58 -13.30
C VAL A 340 -4.01 -31.84 -12.54
N GLU A 341 -4.84 -31.70 -11.52
CA GLU A 341 -5.19 -32.83 -10.64
C GLU A 341 -6.33 -33.71 -11.17
N SER A 342 -7.26 -33.13 -11.95
CA SER A 342 -8.49 -33.81 -12.37
C SER A 342 -8.95 -33.38 -13.78
N GLY A 343 -9.99 -34.04 -14.31
CA GLY A 343 -10.50 -33.77 -15.65
C GLY A 343 -9.67 -34.39 -16.78
N PRO A 344 -9.87 -33.97 -18.04
CA PRO A 344 -9.27 -34.63 -19.22
C PRO A 344 -7.75 -34.41 -19.36
N TRP A 345 -7.17 -33.47 -18.61
CA TRP A 345 -5.74 -33.18 -18.59
C TRP A 345 -5.05 -33.63 -17.28
N ALA A 346 -5.71 -34.43 -16.45
CA ALA A 346 -5.16 -34.90 -15.18
C ALA A 346 -3.74 -35.51 -15.33
N GLY A 347 -2.82 -35.10 -14.47
CA GLY A 347 -1.39 -35.46 -14.51
C GLY A 347 -0.54 -34.64 -15.50
N LYS A 348 -1.10 -33.67 -16.24
CA LYS A 348 -0.31 -32.77 -17.11
C LYS A 348 0.26 -31.59 -16.33
N PRO A 349 1.52 -31.20 -16.60
CA PRO A 349 2.09 -29.97 -16.04
C PRO A 349 1.52 -28.73 -16.73
N TYR A 350 1.37 -27.66 -15.96
CA TYR A 350 0.95 -26.34 -16.43
C TYR A 350 1.71 -25.22 -15.71
N LEU A 351 1.82 -24.07 -16.35
CA LEU A 351 2.32 -22.85 -15.73
C LEU A 351 1.14 -21.98 -15.32
N ALA A 352 1.12 -21.51 -14.07
CA ALA A 352 0.20 -20.49 -13.60
C ALA A 352 0.95 -19.17 -13.42
N ILE A 353 0.58 -18.12 -14.13
CA ILE A 353 0.83 -16.74 -13.69
C ILE A 353 -0.30 -16.35 -12.75
N THR A 354 0.04 -15.85 -11.58
CA THR A 354 -0.93 -15.27 -10.64
C THR A 354 -0.69 -13.77 -10.46
N SER A 355 -1.74 -13.02 -10.09
CA SER A 355 -1.65 -11.62 -9.72
C SER A 355 -2.62 -11.26 -8.59
N LEU A 356 -2.26 -10.26 -7.79
CA LEU A 356 -2.96 -9.86 -6.55
C LEU A 356 -3.17 -8.34 -6.50
N GLY A 357 -4.31 -7.88 -6.01
CA GLY A 357 -4.49 -6.48 -5.64
C GLY A 357 -5.85 -6.15 -5.02
N GLY A 358 -6.22 -4.88 -4.97
CA GLY A 358 -7.43 -4.42 -4.28
C GLY A 358 -7.50 -4.87 -2.82
N VAL A 359 -6.34 -4.87 -2.13
CA VAL A 359 -6.21 -5.45 -0.78
C VAL A 359 -6.85 -4.52 0.26
N GLU A 360 -7.87 -5.04 0.94
CA GLU A 360 -8.65 -4.39 1.99
C GLU A 360 -8.45 -5.17 3.31
N THR A 361 -8.09 -4.48 4.38
CA THR A 361 -8.02 -5.08 5.72
C THR A 361 -9.35 -4.87 6.42
N ILE A 362 -10.11 -5.95 6.58
CA ILE A 362 -11.46 -5.94 7.18
C ILE A 362 -11.35 -5.87 8.70
N ALA A 363 -10.41 -6.64 9.25
CA ALA A 363 -10.06 -6.69 10.66
C ALA A 363 -8.63 -7.23 10.82
N LYS A 364 -8.12 -7.25 12.05
CA LYS A 364 -6.78 -7.80 12.35
C LYS A 364 -6.70 -9.28 11.94
N GLY A 365 -5.88 -9.59 10.93
CA GLY A 365 -5.75 -10.94 10.36
C GLY A 365 -6.92 -11.37 9.46
N ARG A 366 -7.75 -10.42 8.97
CA ARG A 366 -8.82 -10.66 7.99
C ARG A 366 -8.68 -9.72 6.80
N TYR A 367 -8.52 -10.28 5.60
CA TYR A 367 -8.24 -9.53 4.38
C TYR A 367 -9.20 -9.92 3.26
N ARG A 368 -9.61 -8.94 2.47
CA ARG A 368 -10.22 -9.13 1.15
C ARG A 368 -9.23 -8.67 0.09
N PHE A 369 -9.20 -9.32 -1.06
CA PHE A 369 -8.42 -8.89 -2.22
C PHE A 369 -9.00 -9.47 -3.52
N LYS A 370 -8.59 -8.91 -4.66
CA LYS A 370 -8.78 -9.52 -5.97
C LYS A 370 -7.57 -10.40 -6.29
N TYR A 371 -7.85 -11.59 -6.80
CA TYR A 371 -6.85 -12.57 -7.21
C TYR A 371 -7.12 -12.99 -8.65
N ALA A 372 -6.15 -12.81 -9.54
CA ALA A 372 -6.23 -13.27 -10.92
C ALA A 372 -5.26 -14.44 -11.14
N SER A 373 -5.67 -15.42 -11.94
CA SER A 373 -4.83 -16.55 -12.34
C SER A 373 -4.98 -16.81 -13.83
N THR A 374 -3.85 -16.86 -14.54
CA THR A 374 -3.76 -17.35 -15.92
C THR A 374 -2.96 -18.65 -15.92
N SER A 375 -3.57 -19.74 -16.36
CA SER A 375 -2.94 -21.07 -16.41
C SER A 375 -2.76 -21.51 -17.87
N VAL A 376 -1.60 -22.06 -18.26
CA VAL A 376 -1.33 -22.58 -19.62
C VAL A 376 -0.64 -23.94 -19.54
N LEU A 377 -1.08 -24.93 -20.32
CA LEU A 377 -0.41 -26.24 -20.36
C LEU A 377 1.02 -26.12 -20.92
N GLU A 378 1.97 -26.85 -20.32
CA GLU A 378 3.38 -26.87 -20.75
C GLU A 378 3.52 -27.44 -22.17
N ASP A 379 2.75 -28.48 -22.49
CA ASP A 379 2.66 -29.05 -23.85
C ASP A 379 2.29 -27.99 -24.91
N THR A 380 1.39 -27.06 -24.56
CA THR A 380 0.95 -25.97 -25.45
C THR A 380 2.09 -24.98 -25.71
N LEU A 381 2.79 -24.56 -24.66
CA LEU A 381 3.95 -23.66 -24.78
C LEU A 381 5.10 -24.30 -25.59
N ALA A 382 5.36 -25.59 -25.36
CA ALA A 382 6.33 -26.37 -26.13
C ALA A 382 5.92 -26.53 -27.61
N ALA A 383 4.62 -26.72 -27.91
CA ALA A 383 4.12 -26.80 -29.28
C ALA A 383 4.30 -25.47 -30.05
N LEU A 384 4.03 -24.33 -29.41
CA LEU A 384 4.23 -23.00 -29.99
C LEU A 384 5.71 -22.76 -30.37
N LYS A 385 6.63 -23.08 -29.44
CA LYS A 385 8.07 -22.97 -29.67
C LYS A 385 8.55 -23.85 -30.83
N ASN A 386 8.11 -25.11 -30.90
CA ASN A 386 8.45 -26.03 -31.99
C ASN A 386 7.88 -25.58 -33.35
N GLY A 387 6.76 -24.86 -33.36
CA GLY A 387 6.18 -24.26 -34.56
C GLY A 387 6.76 -22.89 -34.96
N GLN A 388 7.76 -22.36 -34.23
CA GLN A 388 8.26 -20.99 -34.34
C GLN A 388 7.14 -19.93 -34.28
N LYS A 389 6.10 -20.16 -33.47
CA LYS A 389 4.97 -19.23 -33.29
C LYS A 389 5.09 -18.52 -31.96
N HIS A 390 5.24 -17.20 -32.01
CA HIS A 390 5.26 -16.34 -30.83
C HIS A 390 3.85 -16.09 -30.22
N GLN A 391 2.78 -16.74 -30.70
CA GLN A 391 1.41 -16.53 -30.22
C GLN A 391 0.57 -17.81 -30.27
N GLY A 392 -0.31 -17.99 -29.27
CA GLY A 392 -1.31 -19.05 -29.16
C GLY A 392 -2.76 -18.51 -29.16
N PHE A 393 -3.69 -19.36 -29.57
CA PHE A 393 -5.13 -19.05 -29.73
C PHE A 393 -6.00 -19.98 -28.88
N PHE A 394 -7.27 -19.62 -28.69
CA PHE A 394 -8.25 -20.44 -27.99
C PHE A 394 -8.81 -21.55 -28.89
N ASP A 395 -8.29 -22.75 -28.70
CA ASP A 395 -8.85 -23.98 -29.23
C ASP A 395 -8.78 -25.12 -28.20
N ALA A 396 -9.53 -26.21 -28.46
CA ALA A 396 -9.66 -27.35 -27.55
C ALA A 396 -8.41 -28.26 -27.45
N GLN A 397 -7.34 -27.96 -28.19
CA GLN A 397 -6.04 -28.64 -28.17
C GLN A 397 -4.97 -27.81 -27.44
N HIS A 398 -5.16 -26.48 -27.35
CA HIS A 398 -4.22 -25.52 -26.76
C HIS A 398 -4.83 -24.69 -25.61
N PRO A 399 -5.42 -25.31 -24.57
CA PRO A 399 -6.07 -24.59 -23.50
C PRO A 399 -5.07 -23.82 -22.62
N PHE A 400 -5.32 -22.51 -22.49
CA PHE A 400 -5.10 -21.79 -21.24
C PHE A 400 -6.40 -21.78 -20.42
N TYR A 401 -6.38 -21.07 -19.30
CA TYR A 401 -7.54 -20.60 -18.56
C TYR A 401 -7.21 -19.25 -17.93
N PHE A 402 -8.16 -18.30 -17.91
CA PHE A 402 -8.07 -17.08 -17.11
C PHE A 402 -9.24 -17.05 -16.14
N ALA A 403 -8.99 -16.70 -14.88
CA ALA A 403 -10.02 -16.40 -13.91
C ALA A 403 -9.63 -15.23 -13.00
N LEU A 404 -10.64 -14.42 -12.66
CA LEU A 404 -10.62 -13.43 -11.59
C LEU A 404 -11.49 -13.93 -10.44
N TYR A 405 -10.96 -13.84 -9.23
CA TYR A 405 -11.63 -14.21 -7.98
C TYR A 405 -11.73 -13.01 -7.03
N ASP A 406 -12.84 -12.94 -6.30
CA ASP A 406 -12.96 -12.21 -5.05
C ASP A 406 -12.45 -13.14 -3.95
N ALA A 407 -11.29 -12.79 -3.40
CA ALA A 407 -10.54 -13.62 -2.49
C ALA A 407 -10.58 -13.05 -1.08
N TRP A 408 -10.69 -13.94 -0.10
CA TRP A 408 -10.84 -13.61 1.30
C TRP A 408 -9.91 -14.50 2.13
N GLN A 409 -9.14 -13.91 3.05
CA GLN A 409 -8.19 -14.61 3.92
C GLN A 409 -8.52 -14.33 5.39
N ALA A 410 -8.41 -15.37 6.23
CA ALA A 410 -8.52 -15.27 7.67
C ALA A 410 -7.39 -16.06 8.36
N ASP A 411 -6.57 -15.38 9.16
CA ASP A 411 -5.44 -15.95 9.87
C ASP A 411 -5.84 -16.29 11.32
N ILE A 412 -6.03 -17.58 11.61
CA ILE A 412 -6.52 -18.08 12.91
C ILE A 412 -5.36 -18.77 13.66
N GLY A 413 -4.61 -17.97 14.40
CA GLY A 413 -3.51 -18.43 15.26
C GLY A 413 -2.27 -18.86 14.48
N ALA A 414 -2.26 -20.10 13.99
CA ALA A 414 -1.22 -20.64 13.10
C ALA A 414 -1.80 -21.23 11.80
N ASP A 415 -3.12 -21.20 11.64
CA ASP A 415 -3.82 -21.66 10.45
C ASP A 415 -4.20 -20.47 9.55
N GLN A 416 -3.88 -20.55 8.27
CA GLN A 416 -4.33 -19.61 7.25
C GLN A 416 -5.52 -20.25 6.50
N LEU A 417 -6.67 -19.56 6.51
CA LEU A 417 -7.84 -19.95 5.72
C LEU A 417 -7.98 -19.00 4.54
N ILE A 418 -8.28 -19.53 3.35
CA ILE A 418 -8.54 -18.74 2.12
C ILE A 418 -9.85 -19.20 1.48
N LYS A 419 -10.68 -18.26 1.04
CA LYS A 419 -11.90 -18.48 0.24
C LYS A 419 -11.77 -17.72 -1.07
N LEU A 420 -11.84 -18.43 -2.19
CA LEU A 420 -11.76 -17.89 -3.55
C LEU A 420 -13.13 -18.02 -4.22
N CYS A 421 -13.81 -16.90 -4.42
CA CYS A 421 -15.10 -16.85 -5.10
C CYS A 421 -14.91 -16.35 -6.55
N PRO A 422 -15.28 -17.11 -7.59
CA PRO A 422 -15.11 -16.64 -8.96
C PRO A 422 -15.94 -15.38 -9.23
N GLN A 423 -15.42 -14.51 -10.10
CA GLN A 423 -16.05 -13.24 -10.50
C GLN A 423 -16.19 -13.15 -12.02
N ALA A 424 -15.13 -13.51 -12.73
CA ALA A 424 -15.14 -13.63 -14.18
C ALA A 424 -14.12 -14.67 -14.64
N VAL A 425 -14.37 -15.28 -15.80
CA VAL A 425 -13.44 -16.19 -16.49
C VAL A 425 -13.25 -15.74 -17.93
N GLY A 426 -12.18 -16.21 -18.59
CA GLY A 426 -12.04 -16.01 -20.04
C GLY A 426 -13.17 -16.71 -20.80
N ASP A 427 -13.89 -15.99 -21.66
CA ASP A 427 -15.00 -16.56 -22.43
C ASP A 427 -14.47 -17.51 -23.53
N LEU A 428 -14.82 -18.79 -23.41
CA LEU A 428 -14.29 -19.85 -24.26
C LEU A 428 -14.91 -19.88 -25.67
N SER A 429 -15.93 -19.05 -25.94
CA SER A 429 -16.46 -18.85 -27.29
C SER A 429 -15.70 -17.78 -28.09
N VAL A 430 -14.94 -16.91 -27.41
CA VAL A 430 -14.27 -15.76 -28.02
C VAL A 430 -12.89 -16.15 -28.57
N THR A 431 -12.90 -16.62 -29.82
CA THR A 431 -11.70 -17.00 -30.58
C THR A 431 -10.71 -15.86 -30.85
N THR A 432 -11.10 -14.60 -30.64
CA THR A 432 -10.24 -13.41 -30.74
C THR A 432 -9.41 -13.14 -29.48
N SER A 433 -9.72 -13.79 -28.36
CA SER A 433 -8.80 -13.85 -27.22
C SER A 433 -7.48 -14.49 -27.67
N SER A 434 -6.35 -14.11 -27.06
CA SER A 434 -5.06 -14.74 -27.35
C SER A 434 -4.05 -14.61 -26.21
N ILE A 435 -2.98 -15.40 -26.30
CA ILE A 435 -1.75 -15.20 -25.50
C ILE A 435 -0.53 -15.10 -26.42
N TYR A 436 0.38 -14.19 -26.10
CA TYR A 436 1.64 -13.97 -26.79
C TYR A 436 2.81 -14.46 -25.92
N VAL A 437 3.80 -15.12 -26.52
CA VAL A 437 4.87 -15.84 -25.81
C VAL A 437 6.24 -15.43 -26.34
N CYS A 438 6.99 -14.67 -25.53
CA CYS A 438 8.41 -14.42 -25.79
C CYS A 438 9.24 -15.56 -25.18
N HIS A 439 9.75 -16.44 -26.03
CA HIS A 439 10.47 -17.66 -25.63
C HIS A 439 11.94 -17.67 -26.09
N GLU A 440 12.53 -16.48 -26.33
CA GLU A 440 13.93 -16.32 -26.75
C GLU A 440 14.90 -16.69 -25.62
N ASN A 441 14.54 -16.34 -24.39
CA ASN A 441 15.31 -16.59 -23.16
C ASN A 441 14.80 -17.81 -22.37
N ASN A 442 14.10 -18.74 -23.04
CA ASN A 442 13.48 -19.92 -22.44
C ASN A 442 13.88 -21.18 -23.23
N GLU A 443 14.29 -22.25 -22.56
CA GLU A 443 14.71 -23.51 -23.19
C GLU A 443 13.61 -24.58 -23.20
N SER A 444 12.97 -24.82 -22.06
CA SER A 444 12.04 -25.93 -21.86
C SER A 444 10.80 -25.60 -21.01
N PHE A 445 10.63 -24.36 -20.58
CA PHE A 445 9.60 -23.93 -19.61
C PHE A 445 9.71 -24.63 -18.25
N ALA A 446 10.91 -25.11 -17.90
CA ALA A 446 11.19 -25.71 -16.59
C ALA A 446 11.29 -24.67 -15.46
N VAL A 447 11.21 -25.16 -14.21
CA VAL A 447 11.48 -24.37 -13.00
C VAL A 447 12.88 -23.74 -13.08
N GLY A 448 12.97 -22.46 -12.76
CA GLY A 448 14.20 -21.66 -12.83
C GLY A 448 14.43 -20.97 -14.17
N GLU A 449 13.68 -21.28 -15.23
CA GLU A 449 13.69 -20.52 -16.48
C GLU A 449 12.80 -19.27 -16.40
N ASN A 450 13.03 -18.30 -17.29
CA ASN A 450 12.17 -17.13 -17.42
C ASN A 450 10.93 -17.45 -18.26
N LEU A 451 9.78 -16.94 -17.83
CA LEU A 451 8.52 -16.90 -18.56
C LEU A 451 8.19 -15.44 -18.91
N GLU A 452 8.02 -15.16 -20.21
CA GLU A 452 7.67 -13.84 -20.72
C GLU A 452 6.39 -13.98 -21.59
N LEU A 453 5.28 -13.43 -21.09
CA LEU A 453 3.94 -13.62 -21.65
C LEU A 453 3.18 -12.30 -21.73
N ALA A 454 2.31 -12.19 -22.73
CA ALA A 454 1.19 -11.25 -22.72
C ALA A 454 -0.13 -11.99 -22.96
N GLY A 455 -1.23 -11.37 -22.59
CA GLY A 455 -2.56 -11.84 -22.94
C GLY A 455 -3.50 -10.67 -23.23
N ASN A 456 -4.49 -10.95 -24.07
CA ASN A 456 -5.65 -10.10 -24.32
C ASN A 456 -6.85 -11.03 -24.46
N ILE A 457 -7.71 -11.05 -23.44
CA ILE A 457 -8.72 -12.08 -23.21
C ILE A 457 -10.05 -11.40 -22.87
N GLU A 458 -11.13 -11.78 -23.54
CA GLU A 458 -12.49 -11.35 -23.22
C GLU A 458 -13.00 -12.13 -22.01
N LEU A 459 -13.63 -11.42 -21.05
CA LEU A 459 -14.10 -11.97 -19.80
C LEU A 459 -15.62 -12.04 -19.73
N THR A 460 -16.12 -13.15 -19.19
CA THR A 460 -17.53 -13.39 -18.91
C THR A 460 -17.74 -13.61 -17.40
N ALA A 461 -18.79 -12.99 -16.87
CA ALA A 461 -19.28 -13.17 -15.50
C ALA A 461 -20.45 -14.18 -15.43
N ASP A 462 -20.77 -14.86 -16.54
CA ASP A 462 -21.86 -15.84 -16.62
C ASP A 462 -21.69 -16.93 -15.53
N PRO A 463 -22.66 -17.11 -14.60
CA PRO A 463 -22.61 -18.13 -13.55
C PRO A 463 -22.40 -19.57 -14.06
N THR A 464 -22.79 -19.86 -15.31
CA THR A 464 -22.63 -21.17 -15.93
C THR A 464 -21.22 -21.41 -16.47
N GLN A 465 -20.51 -20.35 -16.89
CA GLN A 465 -19.12 -20.43 -17.37
C GLN A 465 -18.11 -20.25 -16.23
N THR A 466 -18.37 -19.32 -15.30
CA THR A 466 -17.54 -19.08 -14.11
C THR A 466 -17.61 -20.22 -13.09
N GLY A 467 -18.61 -21.09 -13.18
CA GLY A 467 -18.91 -22.12 -12.18
C GLY A 467 -19.58 -21.57 -10.92
N ALA A 468 -19.97 -20.29 -10.89
CA ALA A 468 -20.57 -19.59 -9.75
C ALA A 468 -22.03 -20.03 -9.46
N SER A 469 -22.24 -21.32 -9.25
CA SER A 469 -23.55 -21.96 -9.08
C SER A 469 -23.56 -22.96 -7.92
N GLY A 470 -24.70 -23.07 -7.23
CA GLY A 470 -24.84 -23.87 -6.02
C GLY A 470 -24.87 -23.03 -4.73
N PRO A 471 -24.94 -23.66 -3.53
CA PRO A 471 -25.16 -22.98 -2.26
C PRO A 471 -24.10 -21.94 -1.92
N ASP A 472 -22.83 -22.27 -2.13
CA ASP A 472 -21.67 -21.42 -1.85
C ASP A 472 -21.28 -20.50 -3.01
N GLY A 473 -22.15 -20.30 -4.01
CA GLY A 473 -21.86 -19.44 -5.17
C GLY A 473 -20.65 -19.88 -5.99
N GLY A 474 -20.31 -21.18 -5.96
CA GLY A 474 -19.12 -21.74 -6.63
C GLY A 474 -17.78 -21.38 -6.00
N CYS A 475 -17.74 -20.80 -4.79
CA CYS A 475 -16.48 -20.51 -4.11
C CYS A 475 -15.73 -21.81 -3.72
N ALA A 476 -14.40 -21.76 -3.77
CA ALA A 476 -13.52 -22.81 -3.23
C ALA A 476 -12.82 -22.32 -1.96
N CYS A 477 -12.76 -23.16 -0.92
CA CYS A 477 -12.18 -22.81 0.36
C CYS A 477 -11.01 -23.73 0.73
N TYR A 478 -10.07 -23.18 1.49
CA TYR A 478 -8.77 -23.77 1.78
C TYR A 478 -8.37 -23.51 3.23
N LYS A 479 -7.58 -24.43 3.78
CA LYS A 479 -6.86 -24.29 5.04
C LYS A 479 -5.41 -24.76 4.83
N ASN A 480 -4.44 -23.87 4.96
CA ASN A 480 -3.01 -24.17 4.76
C ASN A 480 -2.72 -24.88 3.41
N ASN A 481 -3.37 -24.44 2.34
CA ASN A 481 -3.36 -25.06 0.98
C ASN A 481 -4.02 -26.45 0.85
N ALA A 482 -4.64 -27.01 1.89
CA ALA A 482 -5.55 -28.16 1.77
C ALA A 482 -7.00 -27.69 1.57
N ALA A 483 -7.79 -28.38 0.74
CA ALA A 483 -9.19 -28.02 0.52
C ALA A 483 -10.04 -28.13 1.81
N LEU A 484 -10.96 -27.19 1.99
CA LEU A 484 -11.85 -27.05 3.14
C LEU A 484 -13.30 -26.89 2.65
N ASP A 485 -14.27 -27.41 3.42
CA ASP A 485 -15.69 -27.11 3.20
C ASP A 485 -15.93 -25.60 3.43
N CYS A 486 -16.57 -24.90 2.49
CA CYS A 486 -16.79 -23.46 2.59
C CYS A 486 -17.74 -23.05 3.73
N ALA A 487 -18.55 -23.97 4.25
CA ALA A 487 -19.34 -23.76 5.46
C ALA A 487 -18.49 -23.70 6.75
N LEU A 488 -17.19 -24.03 6.67
CA LEU A 488 -16.23 -23.91 7.77
C LEU A 488 -15.34 -22.65 7.66
N PHE A 489 -15.53 -21.82 6.64
CA PHE A 489 -14.87 -20.52 6.55
C PHE A 489 -15.58 -19.51 7.47
N PRO A 490 -14.87 -18.75 8.32
CA PRO A 490 -15.49 -17.86 9.30
C PRO A 490 -16.27 -16.72 8.63
N GLU A 491 -17.40 -16.35 9.24
CA GLU A 491 -18.06 -15.07 8.93
C GLU A 491 -17.12 -13.90 9.31
N MET A 492 -17.06 -12.89 8.44
CA MET A 492 -15.99 -11.88 8.37
C MET A 492 -16.35 -10.54 9.00
#